data_AF-A0A9E5F1D2-F1
#
_entry.id   AF-A0A9E5F1D2-F1
#
_cell.length_a   1.000
_cell.length_b   1.000
_cell.length_c   1.000
_cell.angle_alpha   90.00
_cell.angle_beta   90.00
_cell.angle_gamma   90.00
#
_symmetry.space_group_name_H-M   'P 1'
#
loop_
_entity.id
_entity.type
_entity.pdbx_description
1 polymer ?
#
loop_
_entity_poly.entity_id
_entity_poly.type
_entity_poly.pdbx_seq_one_letter_code
_entity_poly.pdbx_strand_id
1 'polypeptide(L)'
;MTISSEALEMAAKVEAFVREKIFPYEQDPRRDHHGAPTDELVMEMRELARAAGVLTPHIRPDGSHFNQRETAVILIRSGLTPLGMLACNTQAPDEGNMYLIGHVGSPELKERFLKPLVEGRA
;
A
#
# COMPACT_ATOMS: atom_id res chain seq x y z
N MET A 1 -4.35 24.16 -7.05
CA MET A 1 -5.08 23.29 -6.12
C MET A 1 -4.12 22.83 -5.04
N THR A 2 -4.52 22.96 -3.79
CA THR A 2 -3.77 22.57 -2.59
C THR A 2 -4.05 21.10 -2.28
N ILE A 3 -3.07 20.37 -1.73
CA ILE A 3 -3.25 18.99 -1.24
C ILE A 3 -4.19 19.02 -0.04
N SER A 4 -5.16 18.10 0.05
CA SER A 4 -6.11 18.06 1.17
C SER A 4 -5.41 17.71 2.49
N SER A 5 -6.01 18.13 3.61
CA SER A 5 -5.54 17.71 4.95
C SER A 5 -5.63 16.20 5.13
N GLU A 6 -6.69 15.57 4.60
CA GLU A 6 -6.87 14.11 4.60
C GLU A 6 -5.67 13.39 3.97
N ALA A 7 -5.23 13.82 2.78
CA ALA A 7 -4.08 13.22 2.11
C ALA A 7 -2.77 13.45 2.88
N LEU A 8 -2.59 14.62 3.51
CA LEU A 8 -1.42 14.92 4.34
C LEU A 8 -1.38 14.09 5.62
N GLU A 9 -2.54 13.90 6.27
CA GLU A 9 -2.68 13.05 7.46
C GLU A 9 -2.39 11.59 7.12
N MET A 10 -2.93 11.08 6.02
CA MET A 10 -2.64 9.72 5.54
C MET A 10 -1.15 9.56 5.22
N ALA A 11 -0.53 10.52 4.53
CA ALA A 11 0.89 10.48 4.22
C ALA A 11 1.76 10.49 5.49
N ALA A 12 1.43 11.33 6.48
CA ALA A 12 2.14 11.35 7.77
C ALA A 12 2.03 10.00 8.51
N LYS A 13 0.83 9.39 8.47
CA LYS A 13 0.59 8.07 9.07
C LYS A 13 1.39 6.96 8.39
N VAL A 14 1.44 6.97 7.05
CA VAL A 14 2.27 6.06 6.26
C VAL A 14 3.75 6.27 6.58
N GLU A 15 4.23 7.50 6.66
CA GLU A 15 5.62 7.80 6.98
C GLU A 15 6.02 7.27 8.37
N ALA A 16 5.20 7.52 9.38
CA ALA A 16 5.44 7.02 10.73
C ALA A 16 5.48 5.48 10.75
N PHE A 17 4.48 4.83 10.13
CA PHE A 17 4.44 3.38 10.01
C PHE A 17 5.69 2.82 9.34
N VAL A 18 6.08 3.37 8.19
CA VAL A 18 7.20 2.87 7.42
C VAL A 18 8.53 3.04 8.17
N ARG A 19 8.76 4.21 8.78
CA ARG A 19 10.00 4.48 9.52
C ARG A 19 10.10 3.69 10.81
N GLU A 20 9.01 3.55 11.56
CA GLU A 20 9.04 2.97 12.91
C GLU A 20 8.80 1.46 12.92
N LYS A 21 7.99 0.96 11.99
CA LYS A 21 7.60 -0.46 11.95
C LYS A 21 8.30 -1.24 10.85
N ILE A 22 8.47 -0.66 9.66
CA ILE A 22 8.95 -1.42 8.49
C ILE A 22 10.47 -1.32 8.33
N PHE A 23 11.07 -0.16 8.58
CA PHE A 23 12.52 0.03 8.47
C PHE A 23 13.36 -1.02 9.24
N PRO A 24 13.00 -1.45 10.46
CA PRO A 24 13.73 -2.52 11.16
C PRO A 24 13.81 -3.86 10.39
N TYR A 25 12.84 -4.17 9.52
CA TYR A 25 12.83 -5.41 8.73
C TYR A 25 13.84 -5.40 7.58
N GLU A 26 14.52 -4.28 7.29
CA GLU A 26 15.59 -4.28 6.28
C GLU A 26 16.71 -5.28 6.62
N GLN A 27 16.94 -5.53 7.91
CA GLN A 27 17.92 -6.51 8.40
C GLN A 27 17.32 -7.90 8.65
N ASP A 28 16.04 -8.12 8.32
CA ASP A 28 15.38 -9.41 8.51
C ASP A 28 15.96 -10.47 7.54
N PRO A 29 16.39 -11.64 8.05
CA PRO A 29 17.04 -12.67 7.24
C PRO A 29 16.07 -13.46 6.34
N ARG A 30 14.75 -13.29 6.48
CA ARG A 30 13.74 -14.01 5.69
C ARG A 30 13.69 -13.50 4.26
N ARG A 31 14.68 -13.90 3.48
CA ARG A 31 14.90 -13.56 2.08
C ARG A 31 15.00 -14.79 1.20
N ASP A 32 14.60 -14.67 -0.06
CA ASP A 32 14.80 -15.70 -1.07
C ASP A 32 16.22 -15.64 -1.68
N HIS A 33 16.50 -16.52 -2.65
CA HIS A 33 17.78 -16.59 -3.35
C HIS A 33 18.12 -15.35 -4.21
N HIS A 34 17.17 -14.45 -4.43
CA HIS A 34 17.37 -13.17 -5.11
C HIS A 34 17.44 -11.98 -4.13
N GLY A 35 17.29 -12.22 -2.82
CA GLY A 35 17.25 -11.19 -1.80
C GLY A 35 15.88 -10.52 -1.62
N ALA A 36 14.84 -11.02 -2.28
CA ALA A 36 13.47 -10.54 -2.06
C ALA A 36 12.94 -11.03 -0.71
N PRO A 37 12.10 -10.27 0.00
CA PRO A 37 11.45 -10.75 1.21
C PRO A 37 10.58 -11.98 0.90
N THR A 38 10.59 -12.96 1.80
CA THR A 38 9.68 -14.11 1.70
C THR A 38 8.21 -13.69 1.83
N ASP A 39 7.30 -14.50 1.29
CA ASP A 39 5.85 -14.27 1.42
C ASP A 39 5.40 -14.16 2.87
N GLU A 40 5.98 -14.96 3.77
CA GLU A 40 5.69 -14.90 5.21
C GLU A 40 6.00 -13.51 5.78
N LEU A 41 7.17 -12.95 5.46
CA LEU A 41 7.57 -11.61 5.89
C LEU A 41 6.67 -10.54 5.26
N VAL A 42 6.32 -10.66 3.97
CA VAL A 42 5.41 -9.72 3.31
C VAL A 42 4.03 -9.73 3.97
N MET A 43 3.48 -10.90 4.26
CA MET A 43 2.17 -11.02 4.91
C MET A 43 2.20 -10.47 6.34
N GLU A 44 3.26 -10.72 7.11
CA GLU A 44 3.44 -10.12 8.44
C GLU A 44 3.42 -8.58 8.36
N MET A 45 4.19 -7.99 7.44
CA MET A 45 4.22 -6.54 7.25
C MET A 45 2.86 -5.97 6.80
N ARG A 46 2.12 -6.69 5.96
CA ARG A 46 0.76 -6.29 5.54
C ARG A 46 -0.24 -6.35 6.69
N GLU A 47 -0.15 -7.34 7.59
CA GLU A 47 -0.97 -7.37 8.80
C GLU A 47 -0.69 -6.18 9.72
N LEU A 48 0.58 -5.80 9.87
CA LEU A 48 0.95 -4.57 10.59
C LEU A 48 0.36 -3.32 9.92
N ALA A 49 0.42 -3.24 8.58
CA ALA A 49 -0.14 -2.12 7.83
C ALA A 49 -1.67 -2.05 7.98
N ARG A 50 -2.36 -3.20 7.99
CA ARG A 50 -3.81 -3.29 8.20
C ARG A 50 -4.20 -2.85 9.61
N ALA A 51 -3.49 -3.32 10.63
CA ALA A 51 -3.71 -2.89 12.02
C ALA A 51 -3.45 -1.39 12.21
N ALA A 52 -2.44 -0.87 11.51
CA ALA A 52 -2.15 0.56 11.47
C ALA A 52 -3.14 1.35 10.58
N GLY A 53 -3.99 0.70 9.77
CA GLY A 53 -4.90 1.38 8.84
C GLY A 53 -4.17 2.18 7.77
N VAL A 54 -3.11 1.60 7.19
CA VAL A 54 -2.31 2.16 6.09
C VAL A 54 -2.06 1.13 4.98
N LEU A 55 -2.79 0.02 4.98
CA LEU A 55 -2.83 -0.91 3.85
C LEU A 55 -3.61 -0.25 2.69
N THR A 56 -3.04 -0.21 1.49
CA THR A 56 -3.61 0.47 0.30
C THR A 56 -4.05 1.92 0.57
N PRO A 57 -3.16 2.79 1.09
CA PRO A 57 -3.53 4.11 1.64
C PRO A 57 -3.96 5.13 0.57
N HIS A 58 -3.82 4.79 -0.71
CA HIS A 58 -4.24 5.60 -1.86
C HIS A 58 -5.72 5.39 -2.22
N ILE A 59 -6.42 4.49 -1.52
CA ILE A 59 -7.85 4.19 -1.67
C ILE A 59 -8.57 4.57 -0.37
N ARG A 60 -9.64 5.34 -0.48
CA ARG A 60 -10.47 5.79 0.62
C ARG A 60 -11.41 4.69 1.12
N PRO A 61 -11.95 4.80 2.35
CA PRO A 61 -12.88 3.81 2.90
C PRO A 61 -14.15 3.56 2.07
N ASP A 62 -14.58 4.54 1.27
CA ASP A 62 -15.71 4.42 0.35
C ASP A 62 -15.35 3.75 -1.00
N GLY A 63 -14.08 3.35 -1.18
CA GLY A 63 -13.55 2.76 -2.40
C GLY A 63 -13.12 3.77 -3.47
N SER A 64 -13.27 5.08 -3.23
CA SER A 64 -12.76 6.11 -4.14
C SER A 64 -11.23 6.28 -4.00
N HIS A 65 -10.55 6.69 -5.06
CA HIS A 65 -9.11 6.96 -5.01
C HIS A 65 -8.83 8.41 -4.69
N PHE A 66 -7.71 8.68 -4.02
CA PHE A 66 -7.11 10.01 -4.00
C PHE A 66 -6.78 10.48 -5.42
N ASN A 67 -6.74 11.80 -5.65
CA ASN A 67 -6.30 12.30 -6.94
C ASN A 67 -4.79 12.06 -7.11
N GLN A 68 -4.28 12.10 -8.35
CA GLN A 68 -2.88 11.75 -8.64
C GLN A 68 -1.84 12.54 -7.84
N ARG A 69 -2.10 13.82 -7.52
CA ARG A 69 -1.16 14.63 -6.72
C ARG A 69 -1.16 14.19 -5.25
N GLU A 70 -2.32 13.85 -4.71
CA GLU A 70 -2.47 13.34 -3.35
C GLU A 70 -1.89 11.92 -3.23
N THR A 71 -2.19 11.05 -4.20
CA THR A 71 -1.59 9.71 -4.31
C THR A 71 -0.07 9.79 -4.33
N ALA A 72 0.51 10.71 -5.12
CA ALA A 72 1.96 10.90 -5.14
C ALA A 72 2.53 11.25 -3.75
N VAL A 73 1.89 12.16 -3.01
CA VAL A 73 2.32 12.53 -1.65
C VAL A 73 2.29 11.34 -0.71
N ILE A 74 1.26 10.49 -0.81
CA ILE A 74 1.12 9.27 0.01
C ILE A 74 2.17 8.22 -0.38
N LEU A 75 2.32 7.91 -1.67
CA LEU A 75 3.20 6.85 -2.16
C LEU A 75 4.69 7.18 -1.99
N ILE A 76 5.08 8.46 -2.02
CA ILE A 76 6.44 8.88 -1.65
C ILE A 76 6.79 8.41 -0.22
N ARG A 77 5.81 8.36 0.69
CA ARG A 77 6.02 7.90 2.07
C ARG A 77 6.10 6.38 2.18
N SER A 78 5.35 5.63 1.37
CA SER A 78 5.50 4.17 1.33
C SER A 78 6.84 3.73 0.73
N GLY A 79 7.46 4.55 -0.12
CA GLY A 79 8.77 4.28 -0.74
C GLY A 79 10.00 4.64 0.09
N LEU A 80 9.88 4.97 1.39
CA LEU A 80 11.02 5.41 2.22
C LEU A 80 12.01 4.27 2.58
N THR A 81 11.65 3.02 2.30
CA THR A 81 12.50 1.81 2.43
C THR A 81 12.12 0.83 1.32
N PRO A 82 13.03 -0.05 0.84
CA PRO A 82 12.72 -1.07 -0.16
C PRO A 82 11.54 -1.98 0.19
N LEU A 83 11.22 -2.14 1.49
CA LEU A 83 10.11 -2.96 1.95
C LEU A 83 8.78 -2.21 2.11
N GLY A 84 8.81 -0.88 2.15
CA GLY A 84 7.65 -0.07 2.55
C GLY A 84 6.48 -0.17 1.59
N MET A 85 6.74 -0.25 0.28
CA MET A 85 5.69 -0.44 -0.72
C MET A 85 5.05 -1.82 -0.61
N LEU A 86 5.81 -2.87 -0.31
CA LEU A 86 5.27 -4.22 -0.11
C LEU A 86 4.40 -4.29 1.15
N ALA A 87 4.86 -3.66 2.23
CA ALA A 87 4.13 -3.58 3.50
C ALA A 87 2.80 -2.84 3.34
N CYS A 88 2.80 -1.67 2.69
CA CYS A 88 1.60 -0.87 2.45
C CYS A 88 0.73 -1.37 1.28
N ASN A 89 1.14 -2.46 0.60
CA ASN A 89 0.49 -3.00 -0.58
C ASN A 89 0.32 -1.97 -1.72
N THR A 90 1.40 -1.23 -2.01
CA THR A 90 1.47 -0.20 -3.06
C THR A 90 2.54 -0.48 -4.11
N GLN A 91 3.07 -1.70 -4.17
CA GLN A 91 4.03 -2.13 -5.17
C GLN A 91 3.39 -2.21 -6.57
N ALA A 92 4.22 -2.04 -7.60
CA ALA A 92 3.87 -2.50 -8.93
C ALA A 92 3.89 -4.04 -8.97
N PRO A 93 3.01 -4.68 -9.76
CA PRO A 93 2.00 -4.08 -10.65
C PRO A 93 0.67 -3.74 -9.95
N ASP A 94 0.52 -4.10 -8.67
CA ASP A 94 -0.79 -4.15 -8.00
C ASP A 94 -1.45 -2.78 -7.82
N GLU A 95 -0.70 -1.75 -7.42
CA GLU A 95 -1.26 -0.39 -7.27
C GLU A 95 -1.90 0.10 -8.58
N GLY A 96 -1.20 -0.07 -9.70
CA GLY A 96 -1.70 0.31 -11.02
C GLY A 96 -2.92 -0.52 -11.44
N ASN A 97 -2.93 -1.82 -11.11
CA ASN A 97 -4.08 -2.69 -11.35
C ASN A 97 -5.29 -2.27 -10.49
N MET A 98 -5.08 -1.93 -9.22
CA MET A 98 -6.14 -1.42 -8.34
C MET A 98 -6.73 -0.13 -8.91
N TYR A 99 -5.88 0.81 -9.33
CA TYR A 99 -6.32 2.05 -9.96
C TYR A 99 -7.16 1.79 -11.22
N LEU A 100 -6.65 0.97 -12.15
CA LEU A 100 -7.34 0.67 -13.40
C LEU A 100 -8.70 0.01 -13.16
N ILE A 101 -8.74 -1.06 -12.37
CA ILE A 101 -9.99 -1.80 -12.10
C ILE A 101 -10.97 -0.93 -11.29
N GLY A 102 -10.48 -0.14 -10.34
CA GLY A 102 -11.28 0.83 -9.60
C GLY A 102 -11.96 1.85 -10.52
N HIS A 103 -11.25 2.33 -11.53
CA HIS A 103 -11.74 3.36 -12.43
C HIS A 103 -12.69 2.84 -13.51
N VAL A 104 -12.38 1.71 -14.15
CA VAL A 104 -13.13 1.23 -15.34
C VAL A 104 -13.68 -0.19 -15.24
N GLY A 105 -13.41 -0.91 -14.15
CA GLY A 105 -13.91 -2.27 -13.96
C GLY A 105 -15.42 -2.32 -13.77
N SER A 106 -16.05 -3.36 -14.34
CA SER A 106 -17.45 -3.69 -14.05
C SER A 106 -17.63 -4.08 -12.57
N PRO A 107 -18.86 -4.07 -12.02
CA PRO A 107 -19.11 -4.55 -10.66
C PRO A 107 -18.56 -5.96 -10.40
N GLU A 108 -18.66 -6.86 -11.38
CA GLU A 108 -18.18 -8.24 -11.28
C GLU A 108 -16.64 -8.30 -11.25
N LEU A 109 -15.96 -7.47 -12.06
CA LEU A 109 -14.50 -7.37 -12.04
C LEU A 109 -14.00 -6.76 -10.72
N LYS A 110 -14.71 -5.78 -10.18
CA LYS A 110 -14.38 -5.17 -8.89
C LYS A 110 -14.52 -6.17 -7.75
N GLU A 111 -15.63 -6.91 -7.69
CA GLU A 111 -15.81 -7.92 -6.64
C GLU A 111 -14.79 -9.07 -6.77
N ARG A 112 -14.54 -9.54 -7.98
CA ARG A 112 -13.65 -10.69 -8.21
C ARG A 112 -12.16 -10.36 -8.05
N PHE A 113 -11.73 -9.19 -8.52
CA PHE A 113 -10.30 -8.86 -8.64
C PHE A 113 -9.89 -7.67 -7.77
N LEU A 114 -10.64 -6.57 -7.77
CA LEU A 114 -10.26 -5.38 -7.00
C LEU A 114 -10.32 -5.65 -5.50
N LYS A 115 -11.40 -6.25 -5.01
CA LYS A 115 -11.59 -6.52 -3.58
C LYS A 115 -10.43 -7.31 -2.95
N PRO A 116 -10.01 -8.48 -3.47
CA PRO A 116 -8.87 -9.19 -2.88
C PRO A 116 -7.54 -8.43 -3.02
N LEU A 117 -7.36 -7.64 -4.10
CA LEU A 117 -6.18 -6.79 -4.28
C LEU A 117 -6.11 -5.71 -3.21
N VAL A 118 -7.19 -4.97 -2.98
CA VAL A 118 -7.29 -3.91 -1.96
C VAL A 118 -7.11 -4.50 -0.55
N GLU A 119 -7.69 -5.67 -0.30
CA GLU A 119 -7.53 -6.39 0.96
C GLU A 119 -6.12 -6.99 1.15
N GLY A 120 -5.24 -6.95 0.13
CA GLY A 120 -3.88 -7.47 0.20
C GLY A 120 -3.80 -9.00 0.31
N ARG A 121 -4.81 -9.71 -0.21
CA ARG A 121 -4.96 -11.18 -0.15
C ARG A 121 -4.84 -11.87 -1.52
N ALA A 122 -4.71 -11.09 -2.59
CA ALA A 122 -4.54 -11.58 -3.96
C ALA A 122 -3.15 -12.20 -4.16
#